data_AF-A0A9P1CC78-F1
#
_entry.id   AF-A0A9P1CC78-F1
#
_cell.length_a   1.000
_cell.length_b   1.000
_cell.length_c   1.000
_cell.angle_alpha   90.00
_cell.angle_beta   90.00
_cell.angle_gamma   90.00
#
_symmetry.space_group_name_H-M   'P 1'
#
loop_
_entity.id
_entity.type
_entity.pdbx_description
1 polymer ?
#
loop_
_entity_poly.entity_id
_entity_poly.type
_entity_poly.pdbx_seq_one_letter_code
_entity_poly.pdbx_strand_id
1 'polypeptide(L)'
;MAGALSVTPKGIGCEVKMEGQDWPAGPGRRRFTVESAARCVSKSLPRKPQPPVRHDCGDDAFFLTSLKDHIAIGVADGVSSWQRYGVNPALFAWELMVRCEEAAVKHAGKLEVVELMTAGFEAAVSQDGTLMGSTTACVASLHCDKGVLDVANLGDSGALVVQRDGKVILETKEQQHYFNCPYQLVCLPVSQRTGLAGGDLPASSDTYTTQVRIGDILVFATDGFFDNVFKDKAVEVISQMATLPVSEIAAQLVQLAYQASKSLEESPFGTAAASHGFRHRGGKPDDITVLVARVVAGPTGSTGH
;
A
#
# COMPACT_ATOMS: atom_id res chain seq x y z
N MET A 1 -28.81 5.64 8.34
CA MET A 1 -28.92 4.23 8.74
C MET A 1 -27.61 3.56 8.39
N ALA A 2 -26.87 3.09 9.39
CA ALA A 2 -25.56 2.47 9.21
C ALA A 2 -25.73 1.11 8.52
N GLY A 3 -25.16 0.95 7.32
CA GLY A 3 -25.13 -0.31 6.61
C GLY A 3 -24.15 -1.25 7.29
N ALA A 4 -24.64 -2.40 7.76
CA ALA A 4 -23.83 -3.43 8.37
C ALA A 4 -22.97 -4.15 7.31
N LEU A 5 -21.65 -4.15 7.49
CA LEU A 5 -20.71 -4.98 6.76
C LEU A 5 -20.94 -6.46 7.13
N SER A 6 -21.27 -7.29 6.15
CA SER A 6 -21.36 -8.75 6.32
C SER A 6 -19.96 -9.36 6.17
N VAL A 7 -19.44 -9.91 7.27
CA VAL A 7 -18.20 -10.70 7.26
C VAL A 7 -18.57 -12.14 6.93
N THR A 8 -18.29 -12.59 5.70
CA THR A 8 -18.37 -14.02 5.35
C THR A 8 -17.02 -14.70 5.59
N PRO A 9 -16.92 -15.72 6.45
CA PRO A 9 -15.68 -16.45 6.66
C PRO A 9 -15.55 -17.56 5.62
N LYS A 10 -14.60 -17.43 4.68
CA LYS A 10 -13.95 -18.53 3.94
C LYS A 10 -12.76 -17.98 3.15
N GLY A 11 -11.61 -17.91 3.82
CA GLY A 11 -10.34 -17.45 3.26
C GLY A 11 -9.43 -16.97 4.37
N ILE A 12 -8.14 -17.22 4.27
CA ILE A 12 -7.13 -16.69 5.21
C ILE A 12 -7.05 -15.17 4.97
N GLY A 13 -7.33 -14.37 5.99
CA GLY A 13 -7.28 -12.90 5.95
C GLY A 13 -8.65 -12.19 5.94
N CYS A 14 -8.63 -10.88 6.18
CA CYS A 14 -9.82 -10.04 6.10
C CYS A 14 -10.06 -9.61 4.64
N GLU A 15 -11.25 -9.89 4.10
CA GLU A 15 -11.67 -9.36 2.80
C GLU A 15 -12.16 -7.92 2.95
N VAL A 16 -11.45 -6.98 2.31
CA VAL A 16 -11.87 -5.59 2.21
C VAL A 16 -12.29 -5.30 0.77
N LYS A 17 -13.60 -5.10 0.57
CA LYS A 17 -14.13 -4.49 -0.65
C LYS A 17 -14.02 -2.99 -0.51
N MET A 18 -13.26 -2.36 -1.40
CA MET A 18 -13.13 -0.91 -1.47
C MET A 18 -14.24 -0.40 -2.38
N GLU A 19 -15.34 0.07 -1.79
CA GLU A 19 -16.38 0.75 -2.54
C GLU A 19 -15.92 2.18 -2.82
N GLY A 20 -15.55 2.47 -4.06
CA GLY A 20 -15.36 3.84 -4.51
C GLY A 20 -16.68 4.59 -4.40
N GLN A 21 -16.71 5.74 -3.74
CA GLN A 21 -17.84 6.64 -3.86
C GLN A 21 -17.97 7.05 -5.33
N ASP A 22 -19.10 6.70 -5.96
CA ASP A 22 -19.45 7.17 -7.29
C ASP A 22 -19.63 8.69 -7.25
N TRP A 23 -18.57 9.42 -7.60
CA TRP A 23 -18.69 10.86 -7.80
C TRP A 23 -19.46 11.08 -9.11
N PRO A 24 -20.50 11.94 -9.13
CA PRO A 24 -21.23 12.24 -10.35
C PRO A 24 -20.24 12.71 -11.41
N ALA A 25 -20.28 12.09 -12.59
CA ALA A 25 -19.42 12.41 -13.72
C ALA A 25 -19.62 13.89 -14.08
N GLY A 26 -18.78 14.77 -13.52
CA GLY A 26 -18.64 16.13 -14.01
C GLY A 26 -18.07 16.09 -15.43
N PRO A 27 -17.96 17.23 -16.13
CA PRO A 27 -17.55 17.30 -17.54
C PRO A 27 -16.10 16.84 -17.85
N GLY A 28 -15.38 16.25 -16.88
CA GLY A 28 -14.06 15.65 -17.09
C GLY A 28 -14.18 14.29 -17.77
N ARG A 29 -13.36 14.06 -18.79
CA ARG A 29 -13.36 12.81 -19.57
C ARG A 29 -12.60 11.72 -18.80
N ARG A 30 -13.24 11.07 -17.84
CA ARG A 30 -12.66 9.94 -17.09
C ARG A 30 -12.53 8.72 -18.03
N ARG A 31 -11.34 8.51 -18.62
CA ARG A 31 -11.07 7.39 -19.56
C ARG A 31 -10.74 6.09 -18.86
N PHE A 32 -10.17 6.15 -17.66
CA PHE A 32 -9.73 5.03 -16.86
C PHE A 32 -10.35 5.10 -15.46
N THR A 33 -10.64 3.93 -14.90
CA THR A 33 -10.93 3.74 -13.47
C THR A 33 -10.32 2.40 -13.03
N VAL A 34 -10.54 1.96 -11.80
CA VAL A 34 -10.07 0.66 -11.33
C VAL A 34 -11.15 -0.16 -10.65
N GLU A 35 -11.12 -1.47 -10.88
CA GLU A 35 -11.68 -2.45 -9.95
C GLU A 35 -10.61 -2.76 -8.91
N SER A 36 -10.91 -2.76 -7.61
CA SER A 36 -9.88 -2.99 -6.59
C SER A 36 -10.35 -3.88 -5.44
N ALA A 37 -9.39 -4.54 -4.81
CA ALA A 37 -9.58 -5.29 -3.58
C ALA A 37 -8.29 -5.26 -2.76
N ALA A 38 -8.44 -5.21 -1.44
CA ALA A 38 -7.32 -5.37 -0.52
C ALA A 38 -7.52 -6.62 0.34
N ARG A 39 -6.41 -7.23 0.71
CA ARG A 39 -6.32 -8.35 1.64
C ARG A 39 -5.16 -8.12 2.57
N CYS A 40 -5.34 -8.47 3.83
CA CYS A 40 -4.25 -8.44 4.79
C CYS A 40 -4.34 -9.60 5.79
N VAL A 41 -3.16 -9.99 6.30
CA VAL A 41 -2.98 -10.99 7.35
C VAL A 41 -1.96 -10.44 8.33
N SER A 42 -2.31 -10.37 9.62
CA SER A 42 -1.35 -9.98 10.65
C SER A 42 -0.48 -11.15 11.11
N LYS A 43 0.79 -10.87 11.43
CA LYS A 43 1.68 -11.78 12.18
C LYS A 43 1.23 -11.99 13.62
N SER A 44 0.48 -11.03 14.16
CA SER A 44 0.03 -11.00 15.55
C SER A 44 -1.47 -11.31 15.66
N LEU A 45 -1.96 -11.48 16.89
CA LEU A 45 -3.40 -11.67 17.13
C LEU A 45 -4.18 -10.42 16.68
N PRO A 46 -5.33 -10.58 16.01
CA PRO A 46 -6.11 -9.44 15.55
C PRO A 46 -6.48 -8.50 16.70
N ARG A 47 -6.23 -7.21 16.51
CA ARG A 47 -6.65 -6.11 17.37
C ARG A 47 -8.05 -5.65 16.94
N LYS A 48 -8.79 -5.04 17.87
CA LYS A 48 -10.03 -4.37 17.51
C LYS A 48 -9.64 -3.03 16.83
N PRO A 49 -9.95 -2.82 15.54
CA PRO A 49 -9.63 -1.54 14.89
C PRO A 49 -10.34 -0.40 15.63
N GLN A 50 -9.61 0.69 15.86
CA GLN A 50 -10.15 1.91 16.44
C GLN A 50 -10.30 2.97 15.35
N PRO A 51 -11.39 3.75 15.32
CA PRO A 51 -11.51 4.87 14.38
C PRO A 51 -10.28 5.80 14.45
N PRO A 52 -9.79 6.34 13.33
CA PRO A 52 -10.36 6.28 11.96
C PRO A 52 -10.09 4.99 11.18
N VAL A 53 -9.36 4.04 11.77
CA VAL A 53 -8.89 2.83 11.08
C VAL A 53 -10.02 1.84 10.88
N ARG A 54 -10.17 1.40 9.63
CA ARG A 54 -11.31 0.58 9.20
C ARG A 54 -11.00 -0.91 9.22
N HIS A 55 -9.73 -1.29 9.12
CA HIS A 55 -9.27 -2.67 8.98
C HIS A 55 -8.04 -2.91 9.84
N ASP A 56 -8.03 -4.04 10.56
CA ASP A 56 -6.84 -4.45 11.31
C ASP A 56 -5.96 -5.33 10.41
N CYS A 57 -4.91 -4.71 9.88
CA CYS A 57 -3.90 -5.36 9.05
C CYS A 57 -2.61 -5.61 9.83
N GLY A 58 -2.71 -5.76 11.15
CA GLY A 58 -1.52 -5.69 11.99
C GLY A 58 -0.94 -4.28 11.91
N ASP A 59 0.37 -4.17 11.89
CA ASP A 59 1.07 -2.89 11.93
C ASP A 59 1.07 -2.16 10.57
N ASP A 60 0.55 -2.82 9.52
CA ASP A 60 0.31 -2.26 8.20
C ASP A 60 -0.94 -1.37 8.12
N ALA A 61 -0.93 -0.50 7.12
CA ALA A 61 -2.01 0.39 6.73
C ALA A 61 -2.16 0.47 5.21
N PHE A 62 -3.35 0.78 4.74
CA PHE A 62 -3.56 1.14 3.33
C PHE A 62 -4.74 2.08 3.16
N PHE A 63 -4.81 2.75 2.00
CA PHE A 63 -6.00 3.45 1.53
C PHE A 63 -6.14 3.35 0.01
N LEU A 64 -7.36 3.51 -0.50
CA LEU A 64 -7.65 3.79 -1.89
C LEU A 64 -8.86 4.70 -1.95
N THR A 65 -8.73 5.82 -2.67
CA THR A 65 -9.83 6.75 -2.86
C THR A 65 -9.97 7.13 -4.32
N SER A 66 -11.19 6.97 -4.84
CA SER A 66 -11.56 7.38 -6.19
C SER A 66 -12.06 8.82 -6.16
N LEU A 67 -11.36 9.69 -6.85
CA LEU A 67 -11.70 11.10 -6.99
C LEU A 67 -12.25 11.35 -8.40
N LYS A 68 -12.62 12.60 -8.71
CA LYS A 68 -13.21 12.95 -10.00
C LYS A 68 -12.29 12.59 -11.18
N ASP A 69 -11.06 13.06 -11.14
CA ASP A 69 -10.08 12.94 -12.24
C ASP A 69 -8.87 12.05 -11.88
N HIS A 70 -8.82 11.56 -10.64
CA HIS A 70 -7.68 10.81 -10.08
C HIS A 70 -8.15 9.61 -9.24
N ILE A 71 -7.28 8.62 -9.06
CA ILE A 71 -7.40 7.61 -8.00
C ILE A 71 -6.12 7.67 -7.18
N ALA A 72 -6.22 7.90 -5.88
CA ALA A 72 -5.07 7.88 -4.97
C ALA A 72 -5.05 6.56 -4.20
N ILE A 73 -3.85 5.99 -4.05
CA ILE A 73 -3.61 4.68 -3.45
C ILE A 73 -2.43 4.81 -2.49
N GLY A 74 -2.44 4.09 -1.38
CA GLY A 74 -1.25 3.97 -0.55
C GLY A 74 -1.22 2.73 0.31
N VAL A 75 -0.01 2.28 0.63
CA VAL A 75 0.30 1.25 1.63
C VAL A 75 1.45 1.75 2.50
N ALA A 76 1.45 1.35 3.77
CA ALA A 76 2.49 1.67 4.74
C ALA A 76 2.66 0.52 5.73
N ASP A 77 3.89 0.28 6.17
CA ASP A 77 4.21 -0.68 7.23
C ASP A 77 4.80 0.06 8.43
N GLY A 78 4.21 -0.14 9.60
CA GLY A 78 4.66 0.42 10.87
C GLY A 78 5.83 -0.36 11.46
N VAL A 79 6.95 0.31 11.72
CA VAL A 79 8.20 -0.36 12.10
C VAL A 79 8.08 -1.02 13.48
N SER A 80 8.14 -2.35 13.51
CA SER A 80 7.89 -3.16 14.72
C SER A 80 8.82 -2.89 15.91
N SER A 81 10.01 -2.30 15.71
CA SER A 81 10.97 -2.01 16.79
C SER A 81 10.43 -1.06 17.87
N TRP A 82 9.42 -0.25 17.54
CA TRP A 82 8.76 0.67 18.48
C TRP A 82 8.09 -0.04 19.66
N GLN A 83 7.71 -1.31 19.49
CA GLN A 83 7.13 -2.13 20.57
C GLN A 83 8.08 -2.25 21.78
N ARG A 84 9.42 -2.18 21.56
CA ARG A 84 10.43 -2.21 22.64
C ARG A 84 10.36 -1.00 23.56
N TYR A 85 9.75 0.09 23.09
CA TYR A 85 9.55 1.33 23.83
C TYR A 85 8.10 1.51 24.31
N GLY A 86 7.27 0.46 24.21
CA GLY A 86 5.85 0.52 24.56
C GLY A 86 4.99 1.35 23.59
N VAL A 87 5.54 1.69 22.41
CA VAL A 87 4.83 2.41 21.36
C VAL A 87 4.20 1.41 20.40
N ASN A 88 2.91 1.58 20.10
CA ASN A 88 2.22 0.73 19.14
C ASN A 88 2.63 1.12 17.70
N PRO A 89 3.36 0.27 16.97
CA PRO A 89 3.91 0.59 15.65
C PRO A 89 2.85 0.88 14.58
N ALA A 90 1.65 0.32 14.73
CA ALA A 90 0.54 0.52 13.80
C ALA A 90 0.07 1.98 13.72
N LEU A 91 0.12 2.71 14.85
CA LEU A 91 -0.59 3.98 14.99
C LEU A 91 -0.13 5.02 13.97
N PHE A 92 1.18 5.10 13.71
CA PHE A 92 1.69 6.09 12.78
C PHE A 92 1.45 5.71 11.32
N ALA A 93 1.60 4.44 10.95
CA ALA A 93 1.25 3.94 9.61
C ALA A 93 -0.24 4.20 9.31
N TRP A 94 -1.10 3.89 10.28
CA TRP A 94 -2.54 4.09 10.22
C TRP A 94 -2.92 5.56 10.03
N GLU A 95 -2.39 6.44 10.87
CA GLU A 95 -2.62 7.87 10.78
C GLU A 95 -2.12 8.42 9.44
N LEU A 96 -0.92 8.04 9.00
CA LEU A 96 -0.33 8.52 7.75
C LEU A 96 -1.24 8.21 6.55
N MET A 97 -1.73 6.97 6.42
CA MET A 97 -2.62 6.60 5.32
C MET A 97 -3.95 7.36 5.36
N VAL A 98 -4.53 7.58 6.54
CA VAL A 98 -5.74 8.40 6.70
C VAL A 98 -5.49 9.85 6.28
N ARG A 99 -4.36 10.44 6.68
CA ARG A 99 -4.01 11.82 6.32
C ARG A 99 -3.68 11.98 4.84
N CYS A 100 -3.05 10.98 4.22
CA CYS A 100 -2.87 10.93 2.77
C CYS A 100 -4.22 10.86 2.04
N GLU A 101 -5.17 10.03 2.50
CA GLU A 101 -6.52 9.96 1.93
C GLU A 101 -7.24 11.32 2.04
N GLU A 102 -7.23 11.93 3.22
CA GLU A 102 -7.82 13.25 3.46
C GLU A 102 -7.19 14.34 2.59
N ALA A 103 -5.86 14.34 2.44
CA ALA A 103 -5.15 15.27 1.58
C ALA A 103 -5.53 15.09 0.11
N ALA A 104 -5.63 13.84 -0.37
CA ALA A 104 -6.06 13.53 -1.73
C ALA A 104 -7.48 14.07 -1.99
N VAL A 105 -8.41 13.86 -1.05
CA VAL A 105 -9.79 14.37 -1.14
C VAL A 105 -9.82 15.89 -1.11
N LYS A 106 -9.16 16.52 -0.13
CA LYS A 106 -9.11 17.98 0.05
C LYS A 106 -8.60 18.71 -1.19
N HIS A 107 -7.60 18.13 -1.86
CA HIS A 107 -6.98 18.72 -3.06
C HIS A 107 -7.54 18.15 -4.36
N ALA A 108 -8.61 17.35 -4.31
CA ALA A 108 -9.23 16.69 -5.46
C ALA A 108 -8.23 15.91 -6.34
N GLY A 109 -7.20 15.34 -5.72
CA GLY A 109 -6.17 14.52 -6.38
C GLY A 109 -5.12 15.31 -7.14
N LYS A 110 -5.12 16.64 -7.06
CA LYS A 110 -4.25 17.53 -7.85
C LYS A 110 -2.85 17.73 -7.29
N LEU A 111 -2.52 17.11 -6.15
CA LEU A 111 -1.17 17.14 -5.61
C LEU A 111 -0.29 16.18 -6.41
N GLU A 112 0.96 16.58 -6.63
CA GLU A 112 1.97 15.64 -7.10
C GLU A 112 2.20 14.55 -6.05
N VAL A 113 2.66 13.36 -6.45
CA VAL A 113 2.65 12.19 -5.55
C VAL A 113 3.51 12.36 -4.30
N VAL A 114 4.63 13.07 -4.39
CA VAL A 114 5.48 13.42 -3.22
C VAL A 114 4.80 14.49 -2.36
N GLU A 115 4.11 15.46 -2.95
CA GLU A 115 3.36 16.48 -2.22
C GLU A 115 2.17 15.87 -1.47
N LEU A 116 1.54 14.85 -2.05
CA LEU A 116 0.48 14.08 -1.40
C LEU A 116 1.01 13.38 -0.14
N MET A 117 2.13 12.68 -0.25
CA MET A 117 2.79 12.05 0.92
C MET A 117 3.24 13.11 1.93
N THR A 118 3.76 14.26 1.47
CA THR A 118 4.18 15.37 2.33
C THR A 118 3.02 15.96 3.12
N ALA A 119 1.89 16.24 2.46
CA ALA A 119 0.69 16.77 3.10
C ALA A 119 0.13 15.79 4.14
N GLY A 120 0.13 14.49 3.82
CA GLY A 120 -0.28 13.45 4.77
C GLY A 120 0.65 13.37 5.98
N PHE A 121 1.97 13.36 5.75
CA PHE A 121 2.98 13.35 6.80
C PHE A 121 2.89 14.58 7.71
N GLU A 122 2.86 15.77 7.14
CA GLU A 122 2.75 17.03 7.90
C GLU A 122 1.47 17.06 8.75
N ALA A 123 0.34 16.64 8.19
CA ALA A 123 -0.91 16.56 8.94
C ALA A 123 -0.82 15.55 10.09
N ALA A 124 -0.22 14.37 9.88
CA ALA A 124 -0.05 13.35 10.91
C ALA A 124 0.86 13.82 12.06
N VAL A 125 1.99 14.46 11.74
CA VAL A 125 2.93 14.95 12.77
C VAL A 125 2.47 16.24 13.45
N SER A 126 1.44 16.93 12.91
CA SER A 126 0.88 18.15 13.52
C SER A 126 -0.17 17.89 14.61
N GLN A 127 -0.54 16.62 14.86
CA GLN A 127 -1.47 16.23 15.93
C GLN A 127 -0.94 16.58 17.33
N ASP A 128 -1.77 16.38 18.36
CA ASP A 128 -1.59 16.77 19.78
C ASP A 128 -0.32 16.26 20.51
N GLY A 129 0.63 15.68 19.77
CA GLY A 129 1.94 15.28 20.24
C GLY A 129 1.98 13.90 20.89
N THR A 130 0.87 13.17 20.88
CA THR A 130 0.79 11.82 21.47
C THR A 130 1.19 10.71 20.49
N LEU A 131 1.09 10.97 19.19
CA LEU A 131 1.45 10.02 18.14
C LEU A 131 2.97 9.83 18.07
N MET A 132 3.39 8.57 18.15
CA MET A 132 4.79 8.17 18.06
C MET A 132 4.92 6.95 17.17
N GLY A 133 6.00 6.87 16.41
CA GLY A 133 6.27 5.72 15.57
C GLY A 133 7.11 6.08 14.35
N SER A 134 7.35 5.08 13.53
CA SER A 134 7.93 5.24 12.21
C SER A 134 7.28 4.26 11.25
N THR A 135 7.29 4.60 9.97
CA THR A 135 6.62 3.81 8.95
C THR A 135 7.26 4.00 7.58
N THR A 136 7.24 2.95 6.76
CA THR A 136 7.46 3.05 5.31
C THR A 136 6.21 3.62 4.64
N ALA A 137 6.31 4.06 3.39
CA ALA A 137 5.16 4.55 2.65
C ALA A 137 5.34 4.40 1.15
N CYS A 138 4.43 3.69 0.49
CA CYS A 138 4.27 3.72 -0.96
C CYS A 138 2.93 4.37 -1.29
N VAL A 139 2.96 5.55 -1.92
CA VAL A 139 1.76 6.31 -2.31
C VAL A 139 1.74 6.48 -3.82
N ALA A 140 0.56 6.45 -4.43
CA ALA A 140 0.40 6.63 -5.86
C ALA A 140 -0.84 7.47 -6.24
N SER A 141 -0.78 8.07 -7.42
CA SER A 141 -1.86 8.81 -8.06
C SER A 141 -2.01 8.35 -9.50
N LEU A 142 -3.19 7.83 -9.86
CA LEU A 142 -3.55 7.51 -11.24
C LEU A 142 -4.37 8.65 -11.83
N HIS A 143 -3.83 9.33 -12.83
CA HIS A 143 -4.55 10.30 -13.65
C HIS A 143 -5.57 9.60 -14.56
N CYS A 144 -6.85 9.65 -14.21
CA CYS A 144 -7.90 8.86 -14.85
C CYS A 144 -8.22 9.27 -16.30
N ASP A 145 -7.87 10.48 -16.74
CA ASP A 145 -7.97 10.82 -18.16
C ASP A 145 -6.75 10.30 -18.92
N LYS A 146 -5.54 10.55 -18.43
CA LYS A 146 -4.30 10.26 -19.17
C LYS A 146 -3.87 8.79 -19.08
N GLY A 147 -4.28 8.06 -18.04
CA GLY A 147 -3.77 6.73 -17.73
C GLY A 147 -2.31 6.76 -17.23
N VAL A 148 -1.89 7.86 -16.61
CA VAL A 148 -0.55 8.01 -16.05
C VAL A 148 -0.62 7.66 -14.57
N LEU A 149 0.19 6.70 -14.14
CA LEU A 149 0.35 6.32 -12.74
C LEU A 149 1.68 6.87 -12.24
N ASP A 150 1.62 7.75 -11.25
CA ASP A 150 2.77 8.26 -10.51
C ASP A 150 2.84 7.60 -9.14
N VAL A 151 4.03 7.17 -8.73
CA VAL A 151 4.30 6.47 -7.47
C VAL A 151 5.45 7.16 -6.75
N ALA A 152 5.32 7.38 -5.45
CA ALA A 152 6.41 7.71 -4.54
C ALA A 152 6.56 6.56 -3.54
N ASN A 153 7.75 5.95 -3.49
CA ASN A 153 8.08 4.89 -2.55
C ASN A 153 9.15 5.35 -1.57
N LEU A 154 8.89 5.20 -0.28
CA LEU A 154 9.82 5.44 0.82
C LEU A 154 9.91 4.19 1.71
N GLY A 155 11.05 3.50 1.64
CA GLY A 155 11.29 2.24 2.36
C GLY A 155 11.16 1.00 1.47
N ASP A 156 10.73 -0.12 2.05
CA ASP A 156 10.64 -1.45 1.43
C ASP A 156 9.21 -2.01 1.28
N SER A 157 8.20 -1.17 1.53
CA SER A 157 6.93 -1.29 0.80
C SER A 157 7.15 -1.04 -0.70
N GLY A 158 6.12 -1.25 -1.53
CA GLY A 158 6.28 -0.99 -2.95
C GLY A 158 5.08 -1.22 -3.84
N ALA A 159 5.33 -1.04 -5.14
CA ALA A 159 4.37 -1.23 -6.22
C ALA A 159 4.95 -2.07 -7.36
N LEU A 160 4.10 -2.93 -7.92
CA LEU A 160 4.36 -3.73 -9.11
C LEU A 160 3.18 -3.57 -10.09
N VAL A 161 3.46 -3.26 -11.35
CA VAL A 161 2.44 -3.16 -12.40
C VAL A 161 2.73 -4.17 -13.49
N VAL A 162 1.78 -5.07 -13.71
CA VAL A 162 1.89 -6.22 -14.61
C VAL A 162 0.80 -6.16 -15.67
N GLN A 163 1.19 -6.26 -16.93
CA GLN A 163 0.27 -6.39 -18.06
C GLN A 163 -0.28 -7.82 -18.14
N ARG A 164 -1.40 -8.02 -18.84
CA ARG A 164 -2.05 -9.34 -18.94
C ARG A 164 -1.17 -10.45 -19.50
N ASP A 165 -0.17 -10.11 -20.30
CA ASP A 165 0.80 -11.04 -20.90
C ASP A 165 2.00 -11.33 -19.98
N GLY A 166 1.99 -10.82 -18.75
CA GLY A 166 3.05 -10.99 -17.76
C GLY A 166 4.19 -9.98 -17.87
N LYS A 167 4.10 -9.00 -18.77
CA LYS A 167 5.11 -7.94 -18.83
C LYS A 167 5.01 -7.01 -17.63
N VAL A 168 6.11 -6.88 -16.88
CA VAL A 168 6.25 -5.87 -15.83
C VAL A 168 6.55 -4.50 -16.46
N ILE A 169 5.74 -3.49 -16.15
CA ILE A 169 5.89 -2.11 -16.67
C ILE A 169 6.23 -1.08 -15.60
N LEU A 170 6.14 -1.45 -14.33
CA LEU A 170 6.65 -0.68 -13.19
C LEU A 170 6.97 -1.66 -12.06
N GLU A 171 8.11 -1.44 -11.42
CA GLU A 171 8.57 -2.15 -10.22
C GLU A 171 9.33 -1.11 -9.39
N THR A 172 8.89 -0.86 -8.17
CA THR A 172 9.62 -0.01 -7.22
C THR A 172 10.82 -0.78 -6.67
N LYS A 173 11.91 -0.07 -6.40
CA LYS A 173 13.04 -0.61 -5.65
C LYS A 173 12.86 -0.34 -4.15
N GLU A 174 13.30 -1.29 -3.34
CA GLU A 174 13.45 -1.09 -1.90
C GLU A 174 14.48 0.01 -1.62
N GLN A 175 14.19 0.85 -0.63
CA GLN A 175 15.12 1.85 -0.11
C GLN A 175 15.50 1.47 1.32
N GLN A 176 16.79 1.20 1.53
CA GLN A 176 17.34 0.81 2.82
C GLN A 176 18.64 1.56 3.13
N HIS A 177 18.84 1.95 4.38
CA HIS A 177 20.11 2.52 4.86
C HIS A 177 21.19 1.43 4.98
N TYR A 178 20.75 0.23 5.35
CA TYR A 178 21.50 -1.02 5.38
C TYR A 178 20.49 -2.18 5.40
N PHE A 179 20.95 -3.42 5.20
CA PHE A 179 20.07 -4.59 5.12
C PHE A 179 19.02 -4.63 6.24
N ASN A 180 17.75 -4.71 5.85
CA ASN A 180 16.59 -4.77 6.75
C ASN A 180 16.47 -3.54 7.69
N CYS A 181 16.94 -2.37 7.24
CA CYS A 181 16.68 -1.06 7.84
C CYS A 181 16.16 -0.11 6.76
N PRO A 182 14.84 -0.09 6.52
CA PRO A 182 14.26 0.74 5.49
C PRO A 182 14.34 2.21 5.83
N TYR A 183 14.32 3.01 4.76
CA TYR A 183 13.94 4.41 4.86
C TYR A 183 12.55 4.50 5.49
N GLN A 184 12.37 5.42 6.43
CA GLN A 184 11.14 5.50 7.21
C GLN A 184 10.85 6.92 7.65
N LEU A 185 9.59 7.33 7.48
CA LEU A 185 9.09 8.56 8.10
C LEU A 185 9.01 8.36 9.61
N VAL A 186 9.26 9.40 10.38
CA VAL A 186 9.24 9.33 11.85
C VAL A 186 8.32 10.39 12.43
N CYS A 187 7.42 9.97 13.32
CA CYS A 187 6.63 10.85 14.16
C CYS A 187 7.13 10.74 15.60
N LEU A 188 7.58 11.87 16.13
CA LEU A 188 7.99 12.01 17.53
C LEU A 188 7.24 13.18 18.18
N PRO A 189 6.98 13.09 19.50
CA PRO A 189 6.36 14.17 20.26
C PRO A 189 7.21 15.43 20.13
N VAL A 190 6.56 16.61 20.08
CA VAL A 190 7.26 17.90 19.94
C VAL A 190 8.37 18.09 20.98
N SER A 191 8.15 17.62 22.21
CA SER A 191 9.14 17.66 23.30
C SER A 191 10.38 16.78 23.08
N GLN A 192 10.30 15.80 22.18
CA GLN A 192 11.37 14.86 21.85
C GLN A 192 11.96 15.09 20.45
N ARG A 193 11.44 16.08 19.70
CA ARG A 193 12.04 16.56 18.43
C ARG A 193 13.32 17.34 18.73
N THR A 194 14.36 16.64 19.16
CA THR A 194 15.72 17.20 19.10
C THR A 194 16.16 17.23 17.64
N GLY A 195 17.01 18.18 17.21
CA GLY A 195 17.44 18.30 15.80
C GLY A 195 18.20 17.09 15.21
N LEU A 196 18.29 16.00 15.97
CA LEU A 196 18.87 14.69 15.65
C LEU A 196 17.80 13.57 15.64
N ALA A 197 16.52 13.89 15.80
CA ALA A 197 15.40 12.94 15.79
C ALA A 197 15.21 12.39 14.36
N GLY A 198 16.05 11.41 14.05
CA GLY A 198 16.28 10.85 12.73
C GLY A 198 15.10 10.07 12.20
N GLY A 199 14.68 10.47 11.00
CA GLY A 199 13.77 9.80 10.10
C GLY A 199 13.98 10.43 8.73
N ASP A 200 13.54 9.74 7.69
CA ASP A 200 13.62 10.26 6.34
C ASP A 200 12.48 11.25 6.08
N LEU A 201 12.67 12.11 5.09
CA LEU A 201 11.64 13.05 4.64
C LEU A 201 10.91 12.48 3.43
N PRO A 202 9.62 12.82 3.20
CA PRO A 202 8.90 12.44 1.98
C PRO A 202 9.65 12.78 0.69
N ALA A 203 10.42 13.88 0.69
CA ALA A 203 11.30 14.30 -0.42
C ALA A 203 12.44 13.30 -0.75
N SER A 204 12.70 12.31 0.11
CA SER A 204 13.70 11.24 -0.10
C SER A 204 13.12 10.03 -0.84
N SER A 205 11.81 10.05 -1.15
CA SER A 205 11.15 8.96 -1.85
C SER A 205 11.70 8.81 -3.27
N ASP A 206 11.87 7.58 -3.71
CA ASP A 206 12.05 7.30 -5.14
C ASP A 206 10.72 7.49 -5.85
N THR A 207 10.73 8.19 -6.98
CA THR A 207 9.55 8.43 -7.79
C THR A 207 9.57 7.63 -9.09
N TYR A 208 8.40 7.12 -9.46
CA TYR A 208 8.21 6.29 -10.64
C TYR A 208 6.96 6.76 -11.39
N THR A 209 7.04 6.82 -12.71
CA THR A 209 5.90 7.17 -13.57
C THR A 209 5.76 6.12 -14.66
N THR A 210 4.55 5.63 -14.89
CA THR A 210 4.27 4.71 -16.01
C THR A 210 2.93 4.99 -16.65
N GLN A 211 2.79 4.59 -17.91
CA GLN A 211 1.56 4.68 -18.67
C GLN A 211 0.80 3.36 -18.59
N VAL A 212 -0.32 3.35 -17.90
CA VAL A 212 -1.18 2.17 -17.76
C VAL A 212 -2.17 2.05 -18.92
N ARG A 213 -2.64 0.83 -19.13
CA ARG A 213 -3.64 0.44 -20.12
C ARG A 213 -4.76 -0.36 -19.46
N ILE A 214 -5.93 -0.38 -20.10
CA ILE A 214 -7.04 -1.22 -19.67
C ILE A 214 -6.58 -2.68 -19.60
N GLY A 215 -6.80 -3.30 -18.45
CA GLY A 215 -6.43 -4.66 -18.16
C GLY A 215 -5.12 -4.82 -17.38
N ASP A 216 -4.31 -3.77 -17.24
CA ASP A 216 -3.12 -3.81 -16.39
C ASP A 216 -3.51 -4.02 -14.92
N ILE A 217 -2.72 -4.82 -14.21
CA ILE A 217 -2.88 -5.12 -12.78
C ILE A 217 -1.82 -4.36 -12.00
N LEU A 218 -2.27 -3.49 -11.10
CA LEU A 218 -1.46 -2.76 -10.14
C LEU A 218 -1.50 -3.53 -8.82
N VAL A 219 -0.35 -3.79 -8.24
CA VAL A 219 -0.19 -4.40 -6.92
C VAL A 219 0.60 -3.43 -6.06
N PHE A 220 0.02 -3.02 -4.94
CA PHE A 220 0.70 -2.27 -3.88
C PHE A 220 0.76 -3.17 -2.66
N ALA A 221 1.94 -3.33 -2.07
CA ALA A 221 2.12 -4.24 -0.95
C ALA A 221 3.21 -3.77 0.03
N THR A 222 3.16 -4.31 1.24
CA THR A 222 4.18 -4.13 2.28
C THR A 222 5.29 -5.19 2.13
N ASP A 223 6.38 -5.04 2.90
CA ASP A 223 7.55 -5.92 2.85
C ASP A 223 7.17 -7.38 3.17
N GLY A 224 6.17 -7.63 4.02
CA GLY A 224 5.66 -8.97 4.29
C GLY A 224 5.23 -9.75 3.05
N PHE A 225 4.87 -9.08 1.96
CA PHE A 225 4.71 -9.70 0.64
C PHE A 225 6.06 -9.85 -0.09
N PHE A 226 6.79 -8.75 -0.29
CA PHE A 226 7.99 -8.70 -1.13
C PHE A 226 9.16 -9.54 -0.59
N ASP A 227 9.26 -9.70 0.73
CA ASP A 227 10.26 -10.53 1.40
C ASP A 227 10.00 -12.03 1.25
N ASN A 228 8.76 -12.40 0.91
CA ASN A 228 8.31 -13.80 0.91
C ASN A 228 7.95 -14.32 -0.48
N VAL A 229 7.70 -13.45 -1.47
CA VAL A 229 7.30 -13.85 -2.82
C VAL A 229 8.26 -13.31 -3.86
N PHE A 230 8.97 -14.20 -4.54
CA PHE A 230 9.79 -13.82 -5.69
C PHE A 230 8.93 -13.16 -6.77
N LYS A 231 9.45 -12.07 -7.36
CA LYS A 231 8.79 -11.33 -8.43
C LYS A 231 8.27 -12.23 -9.55
N ASP A 232 9.10 -13.13 -10.06
CA ASP A 232 8.72 -14.01 -11.17
C ASP A 232 7.51 -14.87 -10.81
N LYS A 233 7.41 -15.30 -9.54
CA LYS A 233 6.26 -16.04 -9.03
C LYS A 233 5.02 -15.16 -8.90
N ALA A 234 5.17 -13.92 -8.41
CA ALA A 234 4.08 -12.96 -8.35
C ALA A 234 3.51 -12.67 -9.75
N VAL A 235 4.38 -12.40 -10.72
CA VAL A 235 4.03 -12.15 -12.13
C VAL A 235 3.32 -13.35 -12.74
N GLU A 236 3.82 -14.57 -12.51
CA GLU A 236 3.19 -15.80 -12.97
C GLU A 236 1.74 -15.92 -12.48
N VAL A 237 1.52 -15.75 -11.17
CA VAL A 237 0.20 -15.83 -10.54
C VAL A 237 -0.74 -14.74 -11.07
N ILE A 238 -0.26 -13.49 -11.14
CA ILE A 238 -1.05 -12.36 -11.65
C ILE A 238 -1.49 -12.62 -13.10
N SER A 239 -0.58 -13.12 -13.94
CA SER A 239 -0.85 -13.38 -15.35
C SER A 239 -1.86 -14.53 -15.54
N GLN A 240 -1.70 -15.62 -14.79
CA GLN A 240 -2.62 -16.76 -14.82
C GLN A 240 -4.04 -16.38 -14.36
N MET A 241 -4.15 -15.44 -13.42
CA MET A 241 -5.42 -14.98 -12.85
C MET A 241 -5.93 -13.67 -13.47
N ALA A 242 -5.31 -13.16 -14.53
CA ALA A 242 -5.55 -11.82 -15.06
C ALA A 242 -7.00 -11.55 -15.53
N THR A 243 -7.81 -12.59 -15.71
CA THR A 243 -9.23 -12.51 -16.08
C THR A 243 -10.19 -12.73 -14.90
N LEU A 244 -9.69 -13.20 -13.75
CA LEU A 244 -10.49 -13.45 -12.55
C LEU A 244 -10.82 -12.13 -11.81
N PRO A 245 -11.78 -12.10 -10.88
CA PRO A 245 -12.02 -10.93 -10.03
C PRO A 245 -10.76 -10.52 -9.25
N VAL A 246 -10.51 -9.21 -9.13
CA VAL A 246 -9.34 -8.67 -8.39
C VAL A 246 -9.28 -9.12 -6.92
N SER A 247 -10.44 -9.40 -6.32
CA SER A 247 -10.55 -9.97 -4.97
C SER A 247 -9.93 -11.37 -4.86
N GLU A 248 -10.03 -12.19 -5.90
CA GLU A 248 -9.42 -13.53 -5.94
C GLU A 248 -7.91 -13.43 -6.14
N ILE A 249 -7.46 -12.49 -6.99
CA ILE A 249 -6.03 -12.21 -7.17
C ILE A 249 -5.40 -11.76 -5.85
N ALA A 250 -6.00 -10.77 -5.17
CA ALA A 250 -5.52 -10.28 -3.89
C ALA A 250 -5.48 -11.41 -2.82
N ALA A 251 -6.51 -12.26 -2.78
CA ALA A 251 -6.56 -13.40 -1.86
C ALA A 251 -5.44 -14.41 -2.15
N GLN A 252 -5.19 -14.72 -3.43
CA GLN A 252 -4.14 -15.66 -3.81
C GLN A 252 -2.74 -15.12 -3.53
N LEU A 253 -2.50 -13.82 -3.77
CA LEU A 253 -1.20 -13.19 -3.49
C LEU A 253 -0.89 -13.16 -2.00
N VAL A 254 -1.86 -12.77 -1.15
CA VAL A 254 -1.68 -12.81 0.32
C VAL A 254 -1.50 -14.24 0.81
N GLN A 255 -2.28 -15.19 0.30
CA GLN A 255 -2.15 -16.59 0.68
C GLN A 255 -0.77 -17.16 0.34
N LEU A 256 -0.26 -16.83 -0.85
CA LEU A 256 1.07 -17.23 -1.30
C LEU A 256 2.16 -16.69 -0.36
N ALA A 257 2.12 -15.38 -0.07
CA ALA A 257 3.07 -14.75 0.83
C ALA A 257 3.00 -15.32 2.26
N TYR A 258 1.79 -15.55 2.78
CA TYR A 258 1.59 -16.12 4.12
C TYR A 258 2.11 -17.55 4.24
N GLN A 259 1.93 -18.39 3.22
CA GLN A 259 2.49 -19.74 3.21
C GLN A 259 4.02 -19.70 3.11
N ALA A 260 4.56 -18.85 2.24
CA ALA A 260 5.99 -18.68 2.06
C ALA A 260 6.67 -18.14 3.33
N SER A 261 6.04 -17.20 4.04
CA SER A 261 6.55 -16.61 5.28
C SER A 261 6.74 -17.62 6.42
N LYS A 262 6.01 -18.73 6.37
CA LYS A 262 6.09 -19.85 7.34
C LYS A 262 6.86 -21.05 6.83
N SER A 263 7.31 -21.02 5.57
CA SER A 263 8.03 -22.12 4.96
C SER A 263 9.51 -22.09 5.31
N LEU A 264 10.19 -23.24 5.16
CA LEU A 264 11.65 -23.34 5.22
C LEU A 264 12.31 -23.24 3.85
N GLU A 265 11.52 -22.97 2.80
CA GLU A 265 11.98 -22.78 1.43
C GLU A 265 12.72 -21.45 1.29
N GLU A 266 13.45 -21.30 0.19
CA GLU A 266 14.12 -20.06 -0.12
C GLU A 266 13.10 -18.92 -0.33
N SER A 267 13.41 -17.75 0.21
CA SER A 267 12.61 -16.53 0.12
C SER A 267 13.47 -15.37 -0.38
N PRO A 268 12.88 -14.32 -1.00
CA PRO A 268 13.60 -13.09 -1.35
C PRO A 268 14.42 -12.53 -0.19
N PHE A 269 13.84 -12.45 1.01
CA PHE A 269 14.54 -12.00 2.21
C PHE A 269 15.72 -12.90 2.58
N GLY A 270 15.55 -14.23 2.51
CA GLY A 270 16.62 -15.19 2.76
C GLY A 270 17.80 -15.03 1.79
N THR A 271 17.51 -14.84 0.50
CA THR A 271 18.52 -14.58 -0.53
C THR A 271 19.23 -13.23 -0.29
N ALA A 272 18.48 -12.18 0.05
CA ALA A 272 19.04 -10.86 0.36
C ALA A 272 19.87 -10.86 1.65
N ALA A 273 19.45 -11.60 2.68
CA ALA A 273 20.20 -11.79 3.91
C ALA A 273 21.55 -12.44 3.62
N ALA A 274 21.55 -13.52 2.82
CA ALA A 274 22.77 -14.24 2.44
C ALA A 274 23.76 -13.36 1.66
N SER A 275 23.27 -12.52 0.74
CA SER A 275 24.12 -11.60 -0.03
C SER A 275 24.77 -10.52 0.84
N HIS A 276 24.15 -10.18 1.98
CA HIS A 276 24.68 -9.26 2.98
C HIS A 276 25.44 -9.96 4.14
N GLY A 277 25.69 -11.26 4.02
CA GLY A 277 26.47 -12.04 5.00
C GLY A 277 25.70 -12.49 6.24
N PHE A 278 24.38 -12.33 6.26
CA PHE A 278 23.50 -12.83 7.32
C PHE A 278 23.03 -14.25 7.02
N ARG A 279 22.82 -15.05 8.07
CA ARG A 279 22.22 -16.38 7.96
C ARG A 279 20.74 -16.29 8.27
N HIS A 280 19.91 -16.44 7.25
CA HIS A 280 18.46 -16.57 7.37
C HIS A 280 18.00 -17.77 6.52
N ARG A 281 17.05 -18.56 7.02
CA ARG A 281 16.48 -19.71 6.30
C ARG A 281 14.97 -19.64 6.37
N GLY A 282 14.29 -19.89 5.26
CA GLY A 282 12.85 -19.82 5.19
C GLY A 282 12.34 -18.42 4.86
N GLY A 283 11.03 -18.25 4.99
CA GLY A 283 10.39 -16.94 4.90
C GLY A 283 10.65 -16.04 6.12
N LYS A 284 10.12 -14.82 6.05
CA LYS A 284 10.11 -13.82 7.13
C LYS A 284 8.65 -13.62 7.58
N PRO A 285 8.23 -14.19 8.73
CA PRO A 285 6.90 -13.93 9.26
C PRO A 285 6.68 -12.44 9.53
N ASP A 286 5.77 -11.82 8.79
CA ASP A 286 5.44 -10.41 8.95
C ASP A 286 3.93 -10.14 8.79
N ASP A 287 3.51 -8.91 9.07
CA ASP A 287 2.22 -8.40 8.61
C ASP A 287 2.26 -8.31 7.08
N ILE A 288 1.20 -8.76 6.42
CA ILE A 288 1.14 -8.86 4.95
C ILE A 288 -0.07 -8.10 4.49
N THR A 289 0.15 -7.04 3.73
CA THR A 289 -0.91 -6.27 3.07
C THR A 289 -0.68 -6.26 1.58
N VAL A 290 -1.72 -6.62 0.81
CA VAL A 290 -1.70 -6.56 -0.65
C VAL A 290 -2.99 -5.89 -1.13
N LEU A 291 -2.82 -4.77 -1.84
CA LEU A 291 -3.87 -4.06 -2.55
C LEU A 291 -3.69 -4.30 -4.04
N VAL A 292 -4.71 -4.90 -4.66
CA VAL A 292 -4.74 -5.16 -6.09
C VAL A 292 -5.78 -4.26 -6.75
N ALA A 293 -5.39 -3.61 -7.85
CA ALA A 293 -6.28 -2.82 -8.69
C ALA A 293 -6.11 -3.23 -10.16
N ARG A 294 -7.22 -3.40 -10.88
CA ARG A 294 -7.22 -3.62 -12.33
C ARG A 294 -7.69 -2.36 -13.02
N VAL A 295 -6.92 -1.85 -13.97
CA VAL A 295 -7.35 -0.73 -14.81
C VAL A 295 -8.49 -1.16 -15.71
N VAL A 296 -9.60 -0.44 -15.67
CA VAL A 296 -10.77 -0.65 -16.53
C VAL A 296 -11.19 0.66 -17.19
N ALA A 297 -12.04 0.58 -18.21
CA ALA A 297 -12.56 1.77 -18.87
C ALA A 297 -13.39 2.60 -17.88
N GLY A 298 -13.18 3.92 -17.87
CA GLY A 298 -14.02 4.83 -17.10
C GLY A 298 -15.46 4.87 -17.65
N PRO A 299 -16.44 5.29 -16.83
CA PRO A 299 -17.83 5.35 -17.25
C PRO A 299 -18.00 6.29 -18.44
N THR A 300 -18.59 5.78 -19.52
CA THR A 300 -18.96 6.60 -20.68
C THR A 300 -20.14 7.48 -20.28
N GLY A 301 -19.93 8.78 -20.12
CA GLY A 301 -21.04 9.72 -19.91
C GLY A 301 -22.05 9.59 -21.04
N SER A 302 -23.30 9.26 -20.73
CA SER A 302 -24.38 9.33 -21.71
C SER A 302 -24.52 10.79 -22.11
N THR A 303 -24.08 11.15 -23.31
CA THR A 303 -24.50 12.38 -23.97
C THR A 303 -25.98 12.22 -24.28
N GLY A 304 -26.84 12.66 -23.36
CA GLY A 304 -28.25 12.83 -23.63
C GLY A 304 -28.40 13.79 -24.81
N HIS A 305 -29.02 13.30 -25.88
CA HIS A 305 -29.48 14.09 -27.01
C HIS A 305 -30.56 15.09 -26.60
#